data_AF-M3BZB9-F1
#
_entry.id   AF-M3BZB9-F1
#
_cell.length_a   1.000
_cell.length_b   1.000
_cell.length_c   1.000
_cell.angle_alpha   90.00
_cell.angle_beta   90.00
_cell.angle_gamma   90.00
#
_symmetry.space_group_name_H-M   'P 1'
#
loop_
_entity.id
_entity.type
_entity.pdbx_description
1 polymer ?
#
loop_
_entity_poly.entity_id
_entity_poly.type
_entity_poly.pdbx_seq_one_letter_code
_entity_poly.pdbx_strand_id
1 'polypeptide(L)'
;MIDVEVVQLLVSPAHRLAGRPSEGPAPGPDDERVPRAEVRARLGLVGDRYFAQAAHRDASVTMMSVENLPTDIDPAVGLGQTRRNVLLRGVDVDALVGATVALDCGEGPVRFTLNRPARPCAWMDVTVGPGAQKALRNKGGVRCTPLDDGVLLVGPARFEVVSGPGA
;
A
#
# COMPACT_ATOMS: atom_id res chain seq x y z
N MET A 1 -20.00 -5.88 -3.07
CA MET A 1 -18.99 -6.24 -2.06
C MET A 1 -18.48 -7.65 -2.34
N ILE A 2 -17.17 -7.86 -2.27
CA ILE A 2 -16.51 -9.15 -2.50
C ILE A 2 -15.65 -9.52 -1.28
N ASP A 3 -15.40 -10.81 -1.09
CA ASP A 3 -14.45 -11.27 -0.07
C ASP A 3 -13.02 -11.15 -0.60
N VAL A 4 -12.14 -10.61 0.24
CA VAL A 4 -10.70 -10.43 -0.01
C VAL A 4 -9.91 -10.81 1.24
N GLU A 5 -8.59 -10.76 1.15
CA GLU A 5 -7.70 -10.93 2.31
C GLU A 5 -6.73 -9.76 2.38
N VAL A 6 -6.57 -9.19 3.57
CA VAL A 6 -5.43 -8.33 3.90
C VAL A 6 -4.26 -9.24 4.27
N VAL A 7 -3.36 -9.46 3.33
CA VAL A 7 -2.24 -10.40 3.48
C VAL A 7 -1.14 -9.81 4.37
N GLN A 8 -0.86 -8.52 4.21
CA GLN A 8 0.15 -7.80 4.98
C GLN A 8 -0.29 -6.36 5.22
N LEU A 9 0.05 -5.84 6.40
CA LEU A 9 0.07 -4.41 6.68
C LEU A 9 1.49 -3.99 7.04
N LEU A 10 1.89 -2.80 6.60
CA LEU A 10 3.18 -2.21 6.93
C LEU A 10 3.02 -0.74 7.31
N VAL A 11 3.49 -0.42 8.51
CA VAL A 11 3.56 0.93 9.06
C VAL A 11 5.00 1.19 9.39
N SER A 12 5.61 2.17 8.73
CA SER A 12 7.03 2.42 8.90
C SER A 12 7.32 3.88 9.16
N PRO A 13 7.87 4.22 10.33
CA PRO A 13 8.12 5.61 10.72
C PRO A 13 9.21 6.27 9.88
N ALA A 14 10.12 5.47 9.29
CA ALA A 14 11.27 5.97 8.55
C ALA A 14 11.04 6.05 7.04
N HIS A 15 11.56 7.09 6.39
CA HIS A 15 11.62 7.19 4.93
C HIS A 15 12.81 6.40 4.38
N ARG A 16 12.75 5.06 4.46
CA ARG A 16 13.89 4.18 4.15
C ARG A 16 14.41 4.27 2.72
N LEU A 17 13.57 4.64 1.77
CA LEU A 17 13.92 4.80 0.36
C LEU A 17 14.07 6.28 -0.04
N ALA A 18 14.49 7.12 0.91
CA ALA A 18 14.92 8.48 0.64
C ALA A 18 16.26 8.48 -0.11
N GLY A 19 16.52 9.51 -0.92
CA GLY A 19 17.82 9.66 -1.57
C GLY A 19 18.04 8.71 -2.74
N ARG A 20 19.27 8.22 -2.89
CA ARG A 20 19.71 7.50 -4.10
C ARG A 20 19.75 5.98 -3.85
N PRO A 21 19.24 5.15 -4.77
CA PRO A 21 19.32 3.70 -4.65
C PRO A 21 20.73 3.14 -4.44
N SER A 22 21.76 3.82 -4.98
CA SER A 22 23.17 3.44 -4.82
C SER A 22 23.68 3.55 -3.39
N GLU A 23 22.99 4.28 -2.51
CA GLU A 23 23.37 4.46 -1.10
C GLU A 23 22.76 3.37 -0.19
N GLY A 24 21.88 2.52 -0.75
CA GLY A 24 21.15 1.52 0.00
C GLY A 24 20.05 2.13 0.89
N PRO A 25 19.06 1.32 1.32
CA PRO A 25 17.97 1.82 2.14
C PRO A 25 18.51 2.33 3.47
N ALA A 26 17.94 3.42 3.97
CA ALA A 26 18.30 3.93 5.29
C ALA A 26 18.04 2.86 6.38
N PRO A 27 18.79 2.91 7.50
CA PRO A 27 18.62 1.97 8.60
C PRO A 27 17.20 1.96 9.15
N GLY A 28 16.83 0.84 9.75
CA GLY A 28 15.53 0.60 10.37
C GLY A 28 15.41 -0.88 10.75
N PRO A 29 14.35 -1.27 11.47
CA PRO A 29 14.16 -2.65 11.89
C PRO A 29 14.02 -3.59 10.69
N ASP A 30 14.34 -4.87 10.88
CA ASP A 30 14.31 -5.88 9.81
C ASP A 30 12.89 -6.16 9.31
N ASP A 31 11.89 -6.01 10.18
CA ASP A 31 10.48 -6.11 9.85
C ASP A 31 9.69 -4.93 10.43
N GLU A 32 8.86 -4.32 9.58
CA GLU A 32 7.95 -3.22 9.92
C GLU A 32 6.49 -3.60 9.63
N ARG A 33 6.24 -4.89 9.35
CA ARG A 33 4.88 -5.40 9.23
C ARG A 33 4.21 -5.40 10.59
N VAL A 34 2.92 -5.10 10.58
CA VAL A 34 2.09 -5.06 11.78
C VAL A 34 0.83 -5.89 11.54
N PRO A 35 0.26 -6.55 12.57
CA PRO A 35 -1.01 -7.25 12.42
C PRO A 35 -2.21 -6.29 12.35
N ARG A 36 -2.01 -5.05 12.81
CA ARG A 36 -3.05 -4.01 12.96
C ARG A 36 -2.47 -2.64 12.63
N ALA A 37 -3.19 -1.84 11.86
CA ALA A 37 -2.84 -0.45 11.57
C ALA A 37 -4.01 0.48 11.89
N GLU A 38 -3.72 1.58 12.58
CA GLU A 38 -4.72 2.61 12.89
C GLU A 38 -4.75 3.66 11.77
N VAL A 39 -5.96 3.98 11.31
CA VAL A 39 -6.21 4.93 10.22
C VAL A 39 -6.81 6.21 10.81
N ARG A 40 -6.35 7.35 10.28
CA ARG A 40 -7.00 8.64 10.48
C ARG A 40 -7.38 9.27 9.16
N ALA A 41 -8.64 9.69 9.06
CA ALA A 41 -9.22 10.33 7.90
C ALA A 41 -8.32 11.48 7.44
N ARG A 42 -7.97 11.48 6.16
CA ARG A 42 -7.13 12.48 5.47
C ARG A 42 -5.70 12.63 6.01
N LEU A 43 -5.31 11.88 7.04
CA LEU A 43 -3.98 11.94 7.66
C LEU A 43 -3.11 10.73 7.33
N GLY A 44 -3.69 9.54 7.11
CA GLY A 44 -2.95 8.31 6.79
C GLY A 44 -2.95 7.29 7.93
N LEU A 45 -1.92 6.43 7.96
CA LEU A 45 -1.74 5.44 9.03
C LEU A 45 -0.93 6.03 10.18
N VAL A 46 -1.42 5.92 11.41
CA VAL A 46 -0.72 6.43 12.60
C VAL A 46 0.65 5.76 12.71
N GLY A 47 1.70 6.57 12.83
CA GLY A 47 3.09 6.11 12.94
C GLY A 47 3.79 5.83 11.61
N ASP A 48 3.12 5.95 10.46
CA ASP A 48 3.77 5.82 9.15
C ASP A 48 4.49 7.12 8.75
N ARG A 49 5.54 7.00 7.93
CA ARG A 49 6.39 8.10 7.44
C ARG A 49 5.63 9.25 6.78
N TYR A 50 4.42 9.00 6.27
CA TYR A 50 3.57 9.99 5.59
C TYR A 50 2.40 10.47 6.43
N PHE A 51 2.26 9.99 7.67
CA PHE A 51 1.19 10.40 8.56
C PHE A 51 1.19 11.92 8.78
N ALA A 52 0.02 12.54 8.55
CA ALA A 52 -0.23 13.98 8.69
C ALA A 52 0.72 14.89 7.88
N GLN A 53 1.42 14.36 6.87
CA GLN A 53 2.31 15.14 6.02
C GLN A 53 1.52 15.83 4.91
N ALA A 54 1.53 17.17 4.90
CA ALA A 54 0.76 17.95 3.92
C ALA A 54 1.10 17.60 2.46
N ALA A 55 2.38 17.36 2.15
CA ALA A 55 2.84 16.96 0.82
C ALA A 55 2.32 15.58 0.36
N HIS A 56 1.79 14.78 1.28
CA HIS A 56 1.33 13.41 1.05
C HIS A 56 -0.15 13.22 1.33
N ARG A 57 -0.94 14.30 1.45
CA ARG A 57 -2.38 14.24 1.76
C ARG A 57 -3.15 13.32 0.78
N ASP A 58 -2.77 13.32 -0.49
CA ASP A 58 -3.39 12.48 -1.54
C ASP A 58 -2.62 11.17 -1.82
N ALA A 59 -1.74 10.76 -0.90
CA ALA A 59 -0.91 9.58 -1.01
C ALA A 59 -0.47 9.03 0.36
N SER A 60 -1.27 9.27 1.40
CA SER A 60 -0.93 8.98 2.79
C SER A 60 -1.08 7.51 3.16
N VAL A 61 -1.75 6.73 2.32
CA VAL A 61 -1.83 5.27 2.37
C VAL A 61 -1.56 4.71 0.98
N THR A 62 -0.94 3.53 0.89
CA THR A 62 -0.77 2.82 -0.37
C THR A 62 -1.30 1.39 -0.29
N MET A 63 -1.99 0.97 -1.34
CA MET A 63 -2.57 -0.37 -1.48
C MET A 63 -1.95 -1.09 -2.67
N MET A 64 -1.76 -2.40 -2.59
CA MET A 64 -1.19 -3.23 -3.65
C MET A 64 -1.86 -4.59 -3.67
N SER A 65 -2.03 -5.16 -4.86
CA SER A 65 -2.52 -6.54 -5.03
C SER A 65 -1.35 -7.53 -4.97
N VAL A 66 -1.50 -8.61 -4.21
CA VAL A 66 -0.47 -9.66 -4.08
C VAL A 66 -0.19 -10.34 -5.43
N GLU A 67 -1.19 -10.42 -6.30
CA GLU A 67 -1.10 -10.97 -7.65
C GLU A 67 -0.17 -10.16 -8.57
N ASN A 68 0.14 -8.91 -8.18
CA ASN A 68 1.02 -8.02 -8.91
C ASN A 68 2.49 -8.08 -8.43
N LEU A 69 2.78 -8.86 -7.38
CA LEU A 69 4.13 -9.01 -6.87
C LEU A 69 5.01 -9.80 -7.85
N PRO A 70 6.27 -9.37 -8.10
CA PRO A 70 7.17 -10.02 -9.05
C PRO A 70 7.89 -11.23 -8.41
N THR A 71 7.13 -12.27 -8.06
CA THR A 71 7.63 -13.46 -7.36
C THR A 71 8.66 -14.26 -8.17
N ASP A 72 8.70 -14.09 -9.49
CA ASP A 72 9.72 -14.69 -10.35
C ASP A 72 11.11 -14.04 -10.17
N ILE A 73 11.17 -12.82 -9.63
CA ILE A 73 12.42 -12.10 -9.32
C ILE A 73 12.85 -12.38 -7.88
N ASP A 74 11.91 -12.24 -6.94
CA ASP A 74 12.11 -12.56 -5.54
C ASP A 74 10.86 -13.28 -5.00
N PRO A 75 10.93 -14.59 -4.75
CA PRO A 75 9.81 -15.36 -4.21
C PRO A 75 9.32 -14.88 -2.84
N ALA A 76 10.16 -14.17 -2.09
CA ALA A 76 9.85 -13.64 -0.77
C ALA A 76 9.41 -12.16 -0.80
N VAL A 77 9.23 -11.58 -1.99
CA VAL A 77 8.85 -10.17 -2.13
C VAL A 77 7.54 -9.89 -1.40
N GLY A 78 7.49 -8.75 -0.71
CA GLY A 78 6.29 -8.26 -0.06
C GLY A 78 6.38 -6.78 0.27
N LEU A 79 5.60 -6.35 1.27
CA LEU A 79 5.58 -4.94 1.67
C LEU A 79 6.92 -4.46 2.24
N GLY A 80 7.71 -5.36 2.84
CA GLY A 80 9.06 -5.02 3.33
C GLY A 80 9.94 -4.40 2.24
N GLN A 81 9.86 -4.93 1.02
CA GLN A 81 10.64 -4.51 -0.14
C GLN A 81 9.93 -3.44 -0.99
N THR A 82 8.63 -3.58 -1.24
CA THR A 82 7.86 -2.63 -2.08
C THR A 82 7.49 -1.34 -1.33
N ARG A 83 7.53 -1.39 0.01
CA ARG A 83 7.24 -0.28 0.93
C ARG A 83 5.82 0.27 0.81
N ARG A 84 4.90 -0.53 0.29
CA ARG A 84 3.46 -0.21 0.32
C ARG A 84 2.90 -0.50 1.71
N ASN A 85 1.70 0.01 2.02
CA ASN A 85 1.13 -0.12 3.35
C ASN A 85 0.17 -1.30 3.49
N VAL A 86 -0.63 -1.60 2.47
CA VAL A 86 -1.66 -2.64 2.50
C VAL A 86 -1.46 -3.56 1.31
N LEU A 87 -1.32 -4.86 1.56
CA LEU A 87 -1.27 -5.89 0.54
C LEU A 87 -2.57 -6.68 0.57
N LEU A 88 -3.32 -6.64 -0.53
CA LEU A 88 -4.61 -7.30 -0.67
C LEU A 88 -4.51 -8.50 -1.60
N ARG A 89 -5.35 -9.51 -1.39
CA ARG A 89 -5.57 -10.63 -2.30
C ARG A 89 -7.00 -10.63 -2.80
N GLY A 90 -7.21 -11.04 -4.05
CA GLY A 90 -8.55 -11.21 -4.62
C GLY A 90 -9.15 -9.94 -5.22
N VAL A 91 -8.37 -8.87 -5.34
CA VAL A 91 -8.80 -7.61 -5.98
C VAL A 91 -7.64 -6.98 -6.73
N ASP A 92 -7.88 -6.54 -7.97
CA ASP A 92 -6.94 -5.71 -8.74
C ASP A 92 -7.16 -4.23 -8.41
N VAL A 93 -6.37 -3.68 -7.49
CA VAL A 93 -6.53 -2.28 -7.07
C VAL A 93 -6.04 -1.30 -8.13
N ASP A 94 -5.07 -1.70 -8.97
CA ASP A 94 -4.52 -0.83 -10.03
C ASP A 94 -5.59 -0.53 -11.10
N ALA A 95 -6.54 -1.45 -11.33
CA ALA A 95 -7.70 -1.24 -12.21
C ALA A 95 -8.76 -0.28 -11.65
N LEU A 96 -8.69 0.07 -10.35
CA LEU A 96 -9.68 0.89 -9.64
C LEU A 96 -9.19 2.31 -9.35
N VAL A 97 -8.10 2.75 -10.01
CA VAL A 97 -7.63 4.15 -9.90
C VAL A 97 -8.76 5.10 -10.31
N GLY A 98 -9.04 6.08 -9.44
CA GLY A 98 -10.12 7.06 -9.54
C GLY A 98 -11.38 6.68 -8.74
N ALA A 99 -11.49 5.46 -8.25
CA ALA A 99 -12.63 5.00 -7.47
C ALA A 99 -12.55 5.41 -5.99
N THR A 100 -13.69 5.37 -5.30
CA THR A 100 -13.73 5.27 -3.83
C THR A 100 -14.11 3.85 -3.46
N VAL A 101 -13.35 3.25 -2.55
CA VAL A 101 -13.54 1.87 -2.09
C VAL A 101 -13.69 1.83 -0.59
N ALA A 102 -14.38 0.81 -0.06
CA ALA A 102 -14.44 0.49 1.35
C ALA A 102 -13.75 -0.84 1.61
N LEU A 103 -12.93 -0.89 2.67
CA LEU A 103 -12.30 -2.10 3.17
C LEU A 103 -12.74 -2.32 4.61
N ASP A 104 -13.41 -3.43 4.88
CA ASP A 104 -13.86 -3.83 6.20
C ASP A 104 -13.09 -5.07 6.67
N CYS A 105 -12.30 -4.91 7.72
CA CYS A 105 -11.48 -5.99 8.30
C CYS A 105 -12.12 -6.59 9.58
N GLY A 106 -13.41 -6.36 9.80
CA GLY A 106 -14.15 -6.81 11.00
C GLY A 106 -14.30 -5.74 12.09
N GLU A 107 -13.61 -4.61 11.97
CA GLU A 107 -13.72 -3.44 12.87
C GLU A 107 -14.60 -2.32 12.26
N GLY A 108 -15.28 -2.63 11.15
CA GLY A 108 -16.07 -1.69 10.36
C GLY A 108 -15.35 -1.20 9.10
N PRO A 109 -16.10 -0.71 8.10
CA PRO A 109 -15.54 -0.28 6.83
C PRO A 109 -14.75 1.03 6.97
N VAL A 110 -13.54 1.04 6.41
CA VAL A 110 -12.77 2.27 6.20
C VAL A 110 -12.75 2.58 4.71
N ARG A 111 -13.20 3.78 4.32
CA ARG A 111 -13.19 4.20 2.92
C ARG A 111 -11.89 4.85 2.51
N PHE A 112 -11.52 4.64 1.25
CA PHE A 112 -10.33 5.20 0.62
C PHE A 112 -10.65 5.71 -0.78
N THR A 113 -10.19 6.91 -1.11
CA THR A 113 -10.11 7.35 -2.51
C THR A 113 -8.81 6.81 -3.12
N LEU A 114 -8.89 6.12 -4.25
CA LEU A 114 -7.76 5.57 -5.00
C LEU A 114 -7.27 6.62 -5.99
N ASN A 115 -6.29 7.44 -5.62
CA ASN A 115 -6.01 8.68 -6.37
C ASN A 115 -5.20 8.43 -7.64
N ARG A 116 -4.09 7.70 -7.56
CA ARG A 116 -3.15 7.54 -8.68
C ARG A 116 -2.22 6.34 -8.51
N PRO A 117 -1.63 5.83 -9.61
CA PRO A 117 -0.68 4.73 -9.53
C PRO A 117 0.53 5.07 -8.64
N ALA A 118 0.94 4.10 -7.84
CA ALA A 118 2.20 4.09 -7.09
C ALA A 118 3.32 3.61 -8.00
N ARG A 119 3.71 4.47 -8.95
CA ARG A 119 4.71 4.15 -9.99
C ARG A 119 6.03 3.64 -9.37
N PRO A 120 6.58 2.50 -9.83
CA PRO A 120 7.85 1.99 -9.35
C PRO A 120 9.01 2.92 -9.77
N CYS A 121 10.03 3.00 -8.92
CA CYS A 121 11.28 3.71 -9.19
C CYS A 121 12.46 2.73 -9.11
N ALA A 122 13.66 3.23 -9.38
CA ALA A 122 14.90 2.43 -9.39
C ALA A 122 15.18 1.71 -8.06
N TRP A 123 14.57 2.15 -6.95
CA TRP A 123 14.64 1.41 -5.69
C TRP A 123 14.11 -0.01 -5.77
N MET A 124 13.14 -0.30 -6.65
CA MET A 124 12.62 -1.66 -6.79
C MET A 124 13.70 -2.63 -7.27
N ASP A 125 14.59 -2.19 -8.15
CA ASP A 125 15.71 -3.02 -8.61
C ASP A 125 16.71 -3.31 -7.48
N VAL A 126 16.77 -2.45 -6.46
CA VAL A 126 17.65 -2.60 -5.28
C VAL A 126 16.99 -3.43 -4.18
N THR A 127 15.71 -3.19 -3.88
CA THR A 127 15.04 -3.81 -2.72
C THR A 127 14.35 -5.12 -3.05
N VAL A 128 13.93 -5.32 -4.30
CA VAL A 128 13.29 -6.55 -4.77
C VAL A 128 14.27 -7.35 -5.62
N GLY A 129 14.91 -6.71 -6.59
CA GLY A 129 15.95 -7.34 -7.41
C GLY A 129 15.93 -6.84 -8.86
N PRO A 130 17.00 -7.11 -9.64
CA PRO A 130 17.17 -6.56 -10.98
C PRO A 130 15.96 -6.80 -11.90
N GLY A 131 15.42 -5.72 -12.49
CA GLY A 131 14.28 -5.77 -13.40
C GLY A 131 12.91 -5.59 -12.71
N ALA A 132 12.85 -5.56 -11.38
CA ALA A 132 11.61 -5.37 -10.63
C ALA A 132 10.93 -4.03 -10.93
N GLN A 133 11.68 -2.95 -11.17
CA GLN A 133 11.10 -1.68 -11.58
C GLN A 133 10.29 -1.82 -12.88
N LYS A 134 10.79 -2.59 -13.84
CA LYS A 134 10.10 -2.86 -15.10
C LYS A 134 8.91 -3.77 -14.89
N ALA A 135 9.08 -4.85 -14.11
CA ALA A 135 8.02 -5.82 -13.82
C ALA A 135 6.80 -5.18 -13.13
N LEU A 136 7.04 -4.21 -12.23
CA LEU A 136 6.01 -3.50 -11.49
C LEU A 136 5.38 -2.33 -12.27
N ARG A 137 5.73 -2.11 -13.54
CA ARG A 137 5.15 -1.04 -14.34
C ARG A 137 3.63 -1.27 -14.46
N ASN A 138 2.84 -0.29 -14.02
CA ASN A 138 1.37 -0.34 -13.93
C ASN A 138 0.80 -1.40 -12.96
N LYS A 139 1.66 -1.97 -12.13
CA LYS A 139 1.33 -3.02 -11.14
C LYS A 139 1.90 -2.67 -9.77
N GLY A 140 2.26 -1.40 -9.57
CA GLY A 140 2.95 -0.92 -8.38
C GLY A 140 2.00 -0.66 -7.21
N GLY A 141 0.70 -0.90 -7.38
CA GLY A 141 -0.34 -0.50 -6.45
C GLY A 141 -0.77 0.95 -6.64
N VAL A 142 -1.60 1.42 -5.71
CA VAL A 142 -2.28 2.72 -5.78
C VAL A 142 -1.98 3.56 -4.54
N ARG A 143 -1.83 4.87 -4.75
CA ARG A 143 -1.75 5.88 -3.68
C ARG A 143 -3.16 6.33 -3.35
N CYS A 144 -3.50 6.25 -2.08
CA CYS A 144 -4.85 6.44 -1.58
C CYS A 144 -4.92 7.53 -0.52
N THR A 145 -6.13 8.07 -0.33
CA THR A 145 -6.46 8.92 0.82
C THR A 145 -7.54 8.23 1.66
N PRO A 146 -7.31 7.98 2.96
CA PRO A 146 -8.37 7.50 3.83
C PRO A 146 -9.42 8.60 4.04
N LEU A 147 -10.69 8.22 4.00
CA LEU A 147 -11.82 9.13 4.19
C LEU A 147 -12.42 9.02 5.60
N ASP A 148 -12.18 7.91 6.28
CA ASP A 148 -12.69 7.63 7.62
C ASP A 148 -11.55 7.32 8.59
N ASP A 149 -11.84 7.51 9.87
CA ASP A 149 -11.04 6.92 10.95
C ASP A 149 -11.39 5.44 11.09
N GLY A 150 -10.42 4.63 11.53
CA GLY A 150 -10.70 3.22 11.76
C GLY A 150 -9.44 2.38 11.95
N VAL A 151 -9.59 1.08 11.74
CA VAL A 151 -8.56 0.08 11.98
C VAL A 151 -8.54 -0.91 10.82
N LEU A 152 -7.34 -1.21 10.33
CA LEU A 152 -7.11 -2.32 9.41
C LEU A 152 -6.47 -3.48 10.19
N LEU A 153 -6.89 -4.70 9.86
CA LEU A 153 -6.34 -5.94 10.42
C LEU A 153 -5.86 -6.85 9.29
N VAL A 154 -4.79 -7.61 9.53
CA VAL A 154 -4.39 -8.72 8.67
C VAL A 154 -5.40 -9.86 8.80
N GLY A 155 -5.79 -10.46 7.67
CA GLY A 155 -6.73 -11.58 7.61
C GLY A 155 -7.90 -11.35 6.64
N PRO A 156 -8.99 -12.14 6.77
CA PRO A 156 -10.19 -12.01 5.95
C PRO A 156 -10.80 -10.62 6.04
N ALA A 157 -11.23 -10.08 4.90
CA ALA A 157 -11.85 -8.76 4.82
C ALA A 157 -12.90 -8.71 3.70
N ARG A 158 -13.72 -7.67 3.72
CA ARG A 158 -14.68 -7.37 2.65
C ARG A 158 -14.28 -6.10 1.92
N PHE A 159 -14.35 -6.15 0.60
CA PHE A 159 -14.01 -5.04 -0.28
C PHE A 159 -15.20 -4.61 -1.12
N GLU A 160 -15.44 -3.31 -1.20
CA GLU A 160 -16.54 -2.75 -1.97
C GLU A 160 -16.07 -1.52 -2.75
N VAL A 161 -16.48 -1.42 -4.02
CA VAL A 161 -16.37 -0.18 -4.78
C VAL A 161 -17.60 0.67 -4.47
N VAL A 162 -17.41 1.75 -3.72
CA VAL A 162 -18.48 2.67 -3.28
C VAL A 162 -18.86 3.63 -4.40
N SER A 163 -17.86 4.12 -5.14
CA SER A 163 -18.07 4.88 -6.38
C SER A 163 -16.99 4.53 -7.39
N GLY A 164 -17.38 4.43 -8.66
CA GLY A 164 -16.47 4.06 -9.75
C GLY A 164 -15.52 5.21 -10.15
N PRO A 165 -14.51 4.93 -10.99
CA PRO A 165 -13.64 5.95 -11.56
C PRO A 165 -14.43 6.99 -12.37
N GLY A 166 -14.30 8.27 -12.03
CA GLY A 166 -14.94 9.37 -12.78
C GLY A 166 -16.40 9.66 -12.44
N ALA A 167 -16.89 9.16 -11.30
CA ALA A 167 -18.17 9.57 -10.71
C ALA A 167 -18.12 10.99 -10.11
#